data_AF-A0A3P1BCF0-F1
#
_entry.id   AF-A0A3P1BCF0-F1
#
_cell.length_a   1.000
_cell.length_b   1.000
_cell.length_c   1.000
_cell.angle_alpha   90.00
_cell.angle_beta   90.00
_cell.angle_gamma   90.00
#
_symmetry.space_group_name_H-M   'P 1'
#
loop_
_entity.id
_entity.type
_entity.pdbx_description
1 polymer ?
#
loop_
_entity_poly.entity_id
_entity_poly.type
_entity_poly.pdbx_seq_one_letter_code
_entity_poly.pdbx_strand_id
1 'polypeptide(L)'
;MKSFFIYFLGLCLFLSACKSANPEPLPQSQPGDPGKTPTQTDPTVPAKSAAPGLGTSKQKPGGKLFSFPPGVTVVGRPTMRQEDLSLSKMLGSGELVRFCLDLANGTANPIKVEFPAGLVWISDDLTVQNGLEVKPVQFELPAKATTRVRLGTYCLNSDRHEASHGDSYDPQPIILDLASMNSLFQLVSDKKINHGETADELTYYQQQHVVQEGVWEVTETGKLLPETLQKLQKLPTK
;
A
#
# COMPACT_ATOMS: atom_id res chain seq x y z
N MET A 1 -26.18 66.79 16.31
CA MET A 1 -25.17 66.33 17.28
C MET A 1 -24.50 65.10 16.67
N LYS A 2 -23.36 65.32 16.00
CA LYS A 2 -22.01 64.96 16.48
C LYS A 2 -21.84 63.45 16.66
N SER A 3 -21.20 62.80 15.68
CA SER A 3 -19.97 62.03 15.91
C SER A 3 -19.33 61.64 14.58
N PHE A 4 -18.13 62.17 14.38
CA PHE A 4 -17.16 61.83 13.35
C PHE A 4 -16.63 60.41 13.58
N PHE A 5 -16.57 59.58 12.54
CA PHE A 5 -15.66 58.43 12.52
C PHE A 5 -14.65 58.64 11.39
N ILE A 6 -13.43 58.97 11.79
CA ILE A 6 -12.25 59.09 10.94
C ILE A 6 -11.74 57.66 10.71
N TYR A 7 -11.82 57.16 9.49
CA TYR A 7 -11.08 55.96 9.09
C TYR A 7 -9.71 56.39 8.55
N PHE A 8 -8.66 56.02 9.28
CA PHE A 8 -7.27 56.15 8.88
C PHE A 8 -6.99 55.16 7.75
N LEU A 9 -6.82 55.66 6.53
CA LEU A 9 -6.37 54.91 5.37
C LEU A 9 -4.83 54.86 5.39
N GLY A 10 -4.26 53.87 6.07
CA GLY A 10 -2.82 53.58 6.08
C GLY A 10 -2.45 52.54 5.03
N LEU A 11 -2.37 52.95 3.76
CA LEU A 11 -1.89 52.12 2.66
C LEU A 11 -0.35 52.22 2.60
N CYS A 12 0.35 51.32 3.28
CA CYS A 12 1.80 51.15 3.13
C CYS A 12 2.09 50.40 1.81
N LEU A 13 2.38 51.18 0.76
CA LEU A 13 3.02 50.72 -0.47
C LEU A 13 4.45 50.25 -0.15
N PHE A 14 4.65 48.95 0.04
CA PHE A 14 5.98 48.36 -0.11
C PHE A 14 6.30 48.25 -1.61
N LEU A 15 7.09 49.21 -2.08
CA LEU A 15 7.83 49.12 -3.32
C LEU A 15 8.86 47.99 -3.18
N SER A 16 8.50 46.77 -3.58
CA SER A 16 9.49 45.74 -3.86
C SER A 16 9.95 45.91 -5.31
N ALA A 17 11.18 46.37 -5.46
CA ALA A 17 11.83 46.59 -6.74
C ALA A 17 11.97 45.26 -7.50
N CYS A 18 11.36 45.18 -8.69
CA CYS A 18 11.76 44.21 -9.71
C CYS A 18 13.16 44.59 -10.20
N LYS A 19 14.19 44.02 -9.58
CA LYS A 19 15.54 44.02 -10.14
C LYS A 19 15.63 42.80 -11.06
N SER A 20 15.68 43.08 -12.36
CA SER A 20 15.97 42.11 -13.43
C SER A 20 17.27 41.38 -13.10
N ALA A 21 17.17 40.12 -12.67
CA ALA A 21 18.30 39.22 -12.60
C ALA A 21 18.46 38.58 -13.97
N ASN A 22 19.48 39.04 -14.72
CA ASN A 22 19.98 38.31 -15.87
C ASN A 22 20.42 36.91 -15.40
N PRO A 23 20.11 35.82 -16.13
CA PRO A 23 20.62 34.51 -15.79
C PRO A 23 22.14 34.51 -15.92
N GLU A 24 22.81 34.22 -14.81
CA GLU A 24 24.24 33.99 -14.75
C GLU A 24 24.58 32.77 -15.63
N PRO A 25 25.62 32.81 -16.47
CA PRO A 25 26.00 31.68 -17.30
C PRO A 25 26.40 30.49 -16.41
N LEU A 26 25.92 29.30 -16.76
CA LEU A 26 26.30 28.04 -16.14
C LEU A 26 27.83 27.93 -16.02
N PRO A 27 28.38 27.54 -14.85
CA PRO A 27 29.81 27.34 -14.72
C PRO A 27 30.26 26.24 -15.68
N GLN A 28 31.18 26.61 -16.58
CA GLN A 28 31.87 25.69 -17.46
C GLN A 28 32.63 24.66 -16.61
N SER A 29 32.34 23.39 -16.83
CA SER A 29 33.03 22.26 -16.21
C SER A 29 34.52 22.31 -16.52
N GLN A 30 35.36 22.39 -15.47
CA GLN A 30 36.81 22.24 -15.60
C GLN A 30 37.19 20.79 -15.97
N PRO A 31 38.33 20.57 -16.67
CA PRO A 31 38.82 19.23 -17.00
C PRO A 31 39.21 18.44 -15.76
N GLY A 32 38.90 17.15 -15.76
CA GLY A 32 38.93 16.26 -14.61
C GLY A 32 40.32 15.95 -14.02
N ASP A 33 40.29 15.68 -12.72
CA ASP A 33 41.34 15.02 -11.95
C ASP A 33 41.34 13.51 -12.26
N PRO A 34 42.44 12.93 -12.79
CA PRO A 34 42.52 11.50 -13.09
C PRO A 34 42.85 10.73 -11.81
N GLY A 35 41.87 10.61 -10.90
CA GLY A 35 42.22 10.02 -9.61
C GLY A 35 41.13 9.76 -8.58
N LYS A 36 39.83 9.86 -8.91
CA LYS A 36 38.75 9.36 -8.06
C LYS A 36 37.44 9.28 -8.86
N THR A 37 37.17 8.09 -9.39
CA THR A 37 35.87 7.75 -9.96
C THR A 37 34.79 7.95 -8.89
N PRO A 38 33.72 8.72 -9.14
CA PRO A 38 32.51 8.64 -8.32
C PRO A 38 32.02 7.21 -8.41
N THR A 39 31.73 6.55 -7.29
CA THR A 39 31.12 5.22 -7.26
C THR A 39 29.79 5.30 -8.01
N GLN A 40 29.87 4.99 -9.30
CA GLN A 40 28.79 4.67 -10.19
C GLN A 40 28.10 3.47 -9.55
N THR A 41 26.87 3.65 -9.08
CA THR A 41 26.00 2.54 -8.73
C THR A 41 25.96 1.60 -9.91
N ASP A 42 26.55 0.43 -9.71
CA ASP A 42 26.67 -0.65 -10.68
C ASP A 42 25.28 -0.96 -11.28
N PRO A 43 25.07 -0.80 -12.61
CA PRO A 43 23.79 -1.07 -13.25
C PRO A 43 23.51 -2.57 -13.46
N THR A 44 24.19 -3.46 -12.73
CA THR A 44 24.25 -4.89 -13.08
C THR A 44 23.89 -5.86 -11.94
N VAL A 45 23.12 -5.42 -10.94
CA VAL A 45 22.33 -6.38 -10.14
C VAL A 45 21.00 -6.58 -10.86
N PRO A 46 20.78 -7.71 -11.56
CA PRO A 46 19.47 -7.97 -12.14
C PRO A 46 18.44 -7.89 -11.02
N ALA A 47 17.42 -7.07 -11.22
CA ALA A 47 16.34 -6.87 -10.27
C ALA A 47 15.77 -8.26 -9.90
N LYS A 48 16.15 -8.74 -8.72
CA LYS A 48 15.90 -10.12 -8.32
C LYS A 48 14.48 -10.16 -7.81
N SER A 49 13.65 -10.96 -8.45
CA SER A 49 12.30 -11.29 -7.97
C SER A 49 12.34 -12.71 -7.46
N ALA A 50 11.82 -12.93 -6.25
CA ALA A 50 11.78 -14.27 -5.64
C ALA A 50 10.87 -15.25 -6.39
N ALA A 51 9.87 -14.73 -7.11
CA ALA A 51 8.94 -15.49 -7.94
C ALA A 51 8.28 -14.57 -9.00
N PRO A 52 7.60 -15.14 -10.02
CA PRO A 52 6.76 -14.38 -10.94
C PRO A 52 5.77 -13.47 -10.19
N GLY A 53 5.61 -12.25 -10.68
CA GLY A 53 4.70 -11.21 -10.16
C GLY A 53 5.04 -10.59 -8.81
N LEU A 54 6.16 -10.98 -8.20
CA LEU A 54 6.67 -10.43 -6.94
C LEU A 54 7.84 -9.48 -7.20
N GLY A 55 8.06 -8.52 -6.30
CA GLY A 55 9.18 -7.58 -6.41
C GLY A 55 9.09 -6.82 -7.74
N THR A 56 10.18 -6.78 -8.49
CA THR A 56 10.26 -6.09 -9.79
C THR A 56 9.69 -6.89 -10.98
N SER A 57 9.19 -8.11 -10.77
CA SER A 57 8.65 -8.93 -11.85
C SER A 57 7.34 -8.34 -12.41
N LYS A 58 7.25 -8.29 -13.74
CA LYS A 58 6.03 -7.94 -14.49
C LYS A 58 5.17 -9.14 -14.93
N GLN A 59 5.61 -10.37 -14.65
CA GLN A 59 4.79 -11.57 -14.86
C GLN A 59 3.57 -11.60 -13.92
N LYS A 60 2.51 -12.36 -14.26
CA LYS A 60 1.39 -12.59 -13.35
C LYS A 60 1.86 -13.44 -12.15
N PRO A 61 1.51 -13.11 -10.90
CA PRO A 61 1.86 -13.94 -9.76
C PRO A 61 1.20 -15.32 -9.86
N GLY A 62 1.95 -16.35 -9.48
CA GLY A 62 1.48 -17.73 -9.43
C GLY A 62 0.80 -18.05 -8.09
N GLY A 63 -0.13 -19.01 -8.11
CA GLY A 63 -0.85 -19.42 -6.91
C GLY A 63 -2.13 -20.17 -7.24
N LYS A 64 -2.84 -20.61 -6.21
CA LYS A 64 -4.16 -21.25 -6.35
C LYS A 64 -5.25 -20.17 -6.41
N LEU A 65 -6.23 -20.30 -7.30
CA LEU A 65 -7.39 -19.39 -7.26
C LEU A 65 -8.10 -19.46 -5.91
N PHE A 66 -8.40 -18.30 -5.32
CA PHE A 66 -9.19 -18.22 -4.10
C PHE A 66 -10.66 -18.53 -4.41
N SER A 67 -11.26 -19.42 -3.63
CA SER A 67 -12.69 -19.73 -3.74
C SER A 67 -13.45 -18.98 -2.67
N PHE A 68 -14.31 -18.04 -3.08
CA PHE A 68 -15.24 -17.40 -2.16
C PHE A 68 -16.19 -18.44 -1.54
N PRO A 69 -16.69 -18.22 -0.31
CA PRO A 69 -17.68 -19.11 0.30
C PRO A 69 -18.91 -19.30 -0.61
N PRO A 70 -19.55 -20.48 -0.60
CA PRO A 70 -20.74 -20.72 -1.42
C PRO A 70 -21.83 -19.66 -1.19
N GLY A 71 -22.34 -19.08 -2.27
CA GLY A 71 -23.35 -18.01 -2.21
C GLY A 71 -22.80 -16.59 -2.06
N VAL A 72 -21.47 -16.42 -1.97
CA VAL A 72 -20.79 -15.11 -2.06
C VAL A 72 -20.28 -14.88 -3.47
N THR A 73 -20.53 -13.71 -4.02
CA THR A 73 -20.02 -13.28 -5.33
C THR A 73 -19.43 -11.88 -5.25
N VAL A 74 -18.31 -11.65 -5.94
CA VAL A 74 -17.78 -10.30 -6.17
C VAL A 74 -18.63 -9.62 -7.24
N VAL A 75 -19.10 -8.41 -6.95
CA VAL A 75 -19.90 -7.59 -7.85
C VAL A 75 -18.99 -6.55 -8.52
N GLY A 76 -18.80 -6.68 -9.83
CA GLY A 76 -17.93 -5.80 -10.59
C GLY A 76 -16.45 -5.98 -10.25
N ARG A 77 -15.65 -4.96 -10.55
CA ARG A 77 -14.21 -4.96 -10.26
C ARG A 77 -13.92 -4.26 -8.93
N PRO A 78 -13.05 -4.84 -8.08
CA PRO A 78 -12.48 -4.13 -6.95
C PRO A 78 -11.84 -2.82 -7.40
N THR A 79 -12.17 -1.72 -6.74
CA THR A 79 -11.63 -0.38 -7.04
C THR A 79 -11.88 0.57 -5.88
N MET A 80 -11.05 1.61 -5.75
CA MET A 80 -11.31 2.72 -4.83
C MET A 80 -11.95 3.89 -5.57
N ARG A 81 -13.19 4.21 -5.21
CA ARG A 81 -13.93 5.40 -5.67
C ARG A 81 -13.75 6.54 -4.67
N GLN A 82 -14.02 7.77 -5.08
CA GLN A 82 -13.86 8.94 -4.22
C GLN A 82 -14.78 8.87 -3.00
N GLU A 83 -16.02 8.42 -3.19
CA GLU A 83 -17.03 8.26 -2.14
C GLU A 83 -16.63 7.24 -1.06
N ASP A 84 -15.71 6.32 -1.39
CA ASP A 84 -15.28 5.25 -0.48
C ASP A 84 -14.42 5.73 0.67
N LEU A 85 -13.84 6.93 0.54
CA LEU A 85 -13.06 7.55 1.62
C LEU A 85 -13.90 7.77 2.89
N SER A 86 -15.23 7.84 2.73
CA SER A 86 -16.18 7.97 3.84
C SER A 86 -16.49 6.66 4.56
N LEU A 87 -16.06 5.50 4.02
CA LEU A 87 -16.25 4.21 4.68
C LEU A 87 -15.38 4.16 5.94
N SER A 88 -16.04 4.14 7.10
CA SER A 88 -15.42 4.25 8.42
C SER A 88 -14.60 3.03 8.83
N LYS A 89 -14.86 1.87 8.22
CA LYS A 89 -14.19 0.62 8.56
C LYS A 89 -13.35 0.12 7.40
N MET A 90 -12.04 0.13 7.60
CA MET A 90 -11.08 -0.60 6.78
C MET A 90 -10.80 -1.96 7.42
N LEU A 91 -10.68 -2.99 6.59
CA LEU A 91 -10.20 -4.30 6.97
C LEU A 91 -8.76 -4.50 6.49
N GLY A 92 -8.07 -5.51 7.02
CA GLY A 92 -6.67 -5.79 6.66
C GLY A 92 -5.68 -4.99 7.49
N SER A 93 -4.43 -5.01 7.07
CA SER A 93 -3.29 -4.48 7.83
C SER A 93 -2.33 -3.62 7.01
N GLY A 94 -2.56 -3.37 5.70
CA GLY A 94 -1.73 -2.47 4.90
C GLY A 94 -2.40 -1.13 4.56
N GLU A 95 -1.62 -0.13 4.14
CA GLU A 95 -2.11 1.23 3.79
C GLU A 95 -1.81 1.68 2.37
N LEU A 96 -0.83 1.06 1.70
CA LEU A 96 -0.38 1.51 0.37
C LEU A 96 -1.17 0.89 -0.78
N VAL A 97 -1.85 -0.23 -0.54
CA VAL A 97 -2.74 -0.86 -1.52
C VAL A 97 -4.13 -0.96 -0.93
N ARG A 98 -4.98 0.00 -1.31
CA ARG A 98 -6.34 0.12 -0.77
C ARG A 98 -7.35 0.12 -1.90
N PHE A 99 -8.41 -0.65 -1.73
CA PHE A 99 -9.54 -0.71 -2.66
C PHE A 99 -10.80 -1.17 -1.94
N CYS A 100 -11.93 -1.06 -2.62
CA CYS A 100 -13.20 -1.55 -2.11
C CYS A 100 -13.70 -2.74 -2.93
N LEU A 101 -14.35 -3.67 -2.24
CA LEU A 101 -14.96 -4.87 -2.77
C LEU A 101 -16.47 -4.79 -2.54
N ASP A 102 -17.26 -4.91 -3.61
CA ASP A 102 -18.69 -5.15 -3.47
C ASP A 102 -18.92 -6.67 -3.43
N LEU A 103 -19.38 -7.18 -2.29
CA LEU A 103 -19.64 -8.60 -2.08
C LEU A 103 -21.13 -8.84 -1.87
N ALA A 104 -21.74 -9.63 -2.75
CA ALA A 104 -23.13 -10.02 -2.62
C ALA A 104 -23.25 -11.38 -1.93
N ASN A 105 -24.10 -11.46 -0.89
CA ASN A 105 -24.54 -12.72 -0.28
C ASN A 105 -25.94 -13.06 -0.80
N GLY A 106 -26.00 -14.04 -1.70
CA GLY A 106 -27.26 -14.50 -2.31
C GLY A 106 -28.09 -15.44 -1.43
N THR A 107 -27.62 -15.81 -0.24
CA THR A 107 -28.28 -16.80 0.63
C THR A 107 -29.26 -16.14 1.60
N ALA A 108 -30.07 -16.96 2.30
CA ALA A 108 -31.02 -16.48 3.31
C ALA A 108 -30.38 -16.24 4.68
N ASN A 109 -29.11 -16.61 4.88
CA ASN A 109 -28.41 -16.48 6.16
C ASN A 109 -27.17 -15.59 6.00
N PRO A 110 -26.70 -14.93 7.08
CA PRO A 110 -25.40 -14.29 7.08
C PRO A 110 -24.28 -15.30 6.74
N ILE A 111 -23.26 -14.85 6.02
CA ILE A 111 -22.09 -15.67 5.68
C ILE A 111 -20.85 -15.04 6.30
N LYS A 112 -20.09 -15.86 7.04
CA LYS A 112 -18.74 -15.50 7.46
C LYS A 112 -17.78 -15.65 6.28
N VAL A 113 -17.07 -14.58 5.98
CA VAL A 113 -16.02 -14.55 4.95
C VAL A 113 -14.68 -14.46 5.66
N GLU A 114 -13.72 -15.26 5.19
CA GLU A 114 -12.33 -15.19 5.58
C GLU A 114 -11.47 -14.97 4.34
N PHE A 115 -10.67 -13.90 4.37
CA PHE A 115 -9.54 -13.73 3.47
C PHE A 115 -8.29 -14.25 4.19
N PRO A 116 -7.66 -15.33 3.70
CA PRO A 116 -6.53 -15.93 4.38
C PRO A 116 -5.26 -15.08 4.21
N ALA A 117 -4.26 -15.32 5.07
CA ALA A 117 -2.90 -14.88 4.77
C ALA A 117 -2.42 -15.49 3.45
N GLY A 118 -1.63 -14.73 2.69
CA GLY A 118 -1.20 -15.08 1.34
C GLY A 118 -2.20 -14.75 0.24
N LEU A 119 -3.37 -14.19 0.55
CA LEU A 119 -4.29 -13.72 -0.49
C LEU A 119 -3.67 -12.54 -1.25
N VAL A 120 -3.58 -12.67 -2.58
CA VAL A 120 -3.05 -11.64 -3.48
C VAL A 120 -4.14 -11.13 -4.40
N TRP A 121 -4.32 -9.81 -4.36
CA TRP A 121 -5.16 -9.05 -5.27
C TRP A 121 -4.29 -8.50 -6.39
N ILE A 122 -4.57 -8.94 -7.61
CA ILE A 122 -3.73 -8.65 -8.77
C ILE A 122 -4.23 -7.35 -9.40
N SER A 123 -3.37 -6.35 -9.49
CA SER A 123 -3.68 -5.11 -10.20
C SER A 123 -3.89 -5.41 -11.68
N ASP A 124 -4.87 -4.73 -12.29
CA ASP A 124 -5.06 -4.76 -13.74
C ASP A 124 -3.99 -3.95 -14.51
N ASP A 125 -3.23 -3.11 -13.80
CA ASP A 125 -2.15 -2.29 -14.33
C ASP A 125 -0.79 -2.76 -13.76
N LEU A 126 0.18 -3.00 -14.64
CA LEU A 126 1.55 -3.43 -14.30
C LEU A 126 2.42 -2.32 -13.68
N THR A 127 1.93 -1.08 -13.65
CA THR A 127 2.54 0.06 -12.97
C THR A 127 2.02 0.25 -11.55
N VAL A 128 0.90 -0.40 -11.20
CA VAL A 128 0.27 -0.37 -9.87
C VAL A 128 0.58 -1.64 -9.09
N GLN A 129 0.73 -1.49 -7.78
CA GLN A 129 1.03 -2.55 -6.83
C GLN A 129 -0.01 -3.67 -6.84
N ASN A 130 0.43 -4.94 -6.80
CA ASN A 130 -0.45 -5.99 -6.32
C ASN A 130 -0.60 -5.87 -4.79
N GLY A 131 -1.79 -6.21 -4.28
CA GLY A 131 -2.09 -6.19 -2.85
C GLY A 131 -1.90 -7.55 -2.20
N LEU A 132 -1.19 -7.62 -1.07
CA LEU A 132 -0.97 -8.84 -0.30
C LEU A 132 -1.59 -8.76 1.09
N GLU A 133 -2.41 -9.75 1.43
CA GLU A 133 -2.81 -10.03 2.81
C GLU A 133 -1.77 -10.89 3.51
N VAL A 134 -1.12 -10.35 4.55
CA VAL A 134 -0.11 -11.11 5.32
C VAL A 134 -0.70 -11.83 6.53
N LYS A 135 -1.95 -11.52 6.89
CA LYS A 135 -2.67 -12.05 8.05
C LYS A 135 -4.15 -12.22 7.71
N PRO A 136 -4.85 -13.23 8.27
CA PRO A 136 -6.26 -13.42 7.98
C PRO A 136 -7.13 -12.23 8.37
N VAL A 137 -8.14 -11.97 7.54
CA VAL A 137 -9.18 -10.97 7.75
C VAL A 137 -10.53 -11.69 7.74
N GLN A 138 -11.32 -11.50 8.79
CA GLN A 138 -12.63 -12.11 8.94
C GLN A 138 -13.72 -11.04 9.10
N PHE A 139 -14.84 -11.24 8.44
CA PHE A 139 -16.02 -10.39 8.54
C PHE A 139 -17.28 -11.15 8.16
N GLU A 140 -18.45 -10.55 8.40
CA GLU A 140 -19.74 -11.16 8.11
C GLU A 140 -20.47 -10.36 7.03
N LEU A 141 -21.04 -11.07 6.05
CA LEU A 141 -21.92 -10.52 5.03
C LEU A 141 -23.38 -10.77 5.43
N PRO A 142 -24.22 -9.74 5.57
CA PRO A 142 -25.64 -9.90 5.82
C PRO A 142 -26.34 -10.72 4.73
N ALA A 143 -27.40 -11.43 5.10
CA ALA A 143 -28.22 -12.20 4.15
C ALA A 143 -28.85 -11.28 3.07
N LYS A 144 -28.93 -11.77 1.83
CA LYS A 144 -29.62 -11.10 0.70
C LYS A 144 -29.19 -9.64 0.47
N ALA A 145 -27.93 -9.31 0.74
CA ALA A 145 -27.41 -7.96 0.62
C ALA A 145 -26.08 -7.92 -0.14
N THR A 146 -25.80 -6.77 -0.75
CA THR A 146 -24.47 -6.41 -1.23
C THR A 146 -23.81 -5.51 -0.19
N THR A 147 -22.62 -5.90 0.26
CA THR A 147 -21.83 -5.13 1.22
C THR A 147 -20.59 -4.62 0.53
N ARG A 148 -20.34 -3.31 0.65
CA ARG A 148 -19.10 -2.69 0.21
C ARG A 148 -18.09 -2.72 1.35
N VAL A 149 -16.95 -3.35 1.11
CA VAL A 149 -15.89 -3.56 2.10
C VAL A 149 -14.63 -2.85 1.63
N ARG A 150 -14.07 -1.97 2.47
CA ARG A 150 -12.78 -1.33 2.22
C ARG A 150 -11.66 -2.21 2.78
N LEU A 151 -10.68 -2.54 1.95
CA LEU A 151 -9.56 -3.43 2.28
C LEU A 151 -8.24 -2.68 2.11
N GLY A 152 -7.34 -2.84 3.08
CA GLY A 152 -5.99 -2.31 3.08
C GLY A 152 -4.96 -3.43 3.14
N THR A 153 -4.10 -3.49 2.12
CA THR A 153 -3.14 -4.58 1.87
C THR A 153 -1.73 -4.05 1.65
N TYR A 154 -0.74 -4.93 1.70
CA TYR A 154 0.67 -4.56 1.52
C TYR A 154 1.08 -4.56 0.05
N CYS A 155 2.02 -3.67 -0.30
CA CYS A 155 2.64 -3.62 -1.61
C CYS A 155 3.48 -4.88 -1.85
N LEU A 156 3.19 -5.60 -2.93
CA LEU A 156 3.97 -6.78 -3.31
C LEU A 156 5.15 -6.45 -4.26
N ASN A 157 5.14 -5.28 -4.91
CA ASN A 157 6.05 -4.95 -6.01
C ASN A 157 6.84 -3.66 -5.74
N SER A 158 8.11 -3.76 -5.37
CA SER A 158 8.92 -2.58 -4.97
C SER A 158 9.11 -1.51 -6.05
N ASP A 159 8.91 -1.82 -7.33
CA ASP A 159 9.08 -0.90 -8.47
C ASP A 159 7.77 -0.30 -9.01
N ARG A 160 6.66 -0.45 -8.28
CA ARG A 160 5.32 0.02 -8.70
C ARG A 160 4.78 1.11 -7.78
N HIS A 161 3.89 1.93 -8.31
CA HIS A 161 3.23 2.98 -7.55
C HIS A 161 2.10 2.41 -6.68
N GLU A 162 1.90 3.03 -5.51
CA GLU A 162 0.79 2.74 -4.60
C GLU A 162 -0.58 2.89 -5.28
N ALA A 163 -1.60 2.28 -4.69
CA ALA A 163 -2.95 2.33 -5.22
C ALA A 163 -3.56 3.74 -5.10
N SER A 164 -4.18 4.20 -6.18
CA SER A 164 -4.87 5.47 -6.32
C SER A 164 -6.35 5.29 -6.70
N HIS A 165 -7.09 6.40 -6.70
CA HIS A 165 -8.50 6.40 -7.13
C HIS A 165 -8.63 5.94 -8.59
N GLY A 166 -9.57 5.02 -8.83
CA GLY A 166 -9.83 4.47 -10.17
C GLY A 166 -8.99 3.25 -10.53
N ASP A 167 -7.94 2.94 -9.78
CA ASP A 167 -7.20 1.68 -9.97
C ASP A 167 -8.12 0.50 -9.71
N SER A 168 -7.96 -0.55 -10.52
CA SER A 168 -8.78 -1.75 -10.45
C SER A 168 -7.95 -3.02 -10.31
N TYR A 169 -8.56 -4.03 -9.70
CA TYR A 169 -7.95 -5.32 -9.46
C TYR A 169 -8.79 -6.45 -10.08
N ASP A 170 -8.12 -7.56 -10.38
CA ASP A 170 -8.76 -8.81 -10.79
C ASP A 170 -9.74 -9.26 -9.68
N PRO A 171 -11.05 -9.46 -9.99
CA PRO A 171 -12.04 -9.90 -9.01
C PRO A 171 -11.80 -11.35 -8.53
N GLN A 172 -10.91 -12.10 -9.18
CA GLN A 172 -10.53 -13.45 -8.83
C GLN A 172 -9.10 -13.45 -8.23
N PRO A 173 -8.95 -13.21 -6.91
CA PRO A 173 -7.64 -13.23 -6.28
C PRO A 173 -7.07 -14.65 -6.22
N ILE A 174 -5.78 -14.74 -5.90
CA ILE A 174 -5.06 -15.99 -5.73
C ILE A 174 -4.54 -16.12 -4.31
N ILE A 175 -4.31 -17.35 -3.85
CA ILE A 175 -3.54 -17.66 -2.66
C ILE A 175 -2.11 -17.95 -3.13
N LEU A 176 -1.18 -17.11 -2.70
CA LEU A 176 0.24 -17.25 -2.96
C LEU A 176 0.78 -18.50 -2.26
N ASP A 177 1.45 -19.37 -3.01
CA ASP A 177 2.13 -20.55 -2.48
C ASP A 177 3.64 -20.37 -2.63
N LEU A 178 4.24 -19.69 -1.65
CA LEU A 178 5.67 -19.42 -1.63
C LEU A 178 6.22 -19.64 -0.22
N ALA A 179 7.06 -20.65 -0.05
CA ALA A 179 7.60 -21.05 1.26
C ALA A 179 8.31 -19.92 2.02
N SER A 180 8.99 -19.02 1.29
CA SER A 180 9.64 -17.85 1.91
C SER A 180 8.64 -16.88 2.52
N MET A 181 7.46 -16.72 1.91
CA MET A 181 6.38 -15.88 2.43
C MET A 181 5.63 -16.53 3.59
N ASN A 182 5.49 -17.86 3.59
CA ASN A 182 4.83 -18.57 4.68
C ASN A 182 5.49 -18.29 6.04
N SER A 183 6.82 -18.15 6.08
CA SER A 183 7.55 -17.76 7.30
C SER A 183 7.14 -16.37 7.80
N LEU A 184 6.97 -15.41 6.89
CA LEU A 184 6.50 -14.05 7.24
C LEU A 184 5.06 -14.10 7.75
N PHE A 185 4.16 -14.82 7.06
CA PHE A 185 2.76 -14.98 7.47
C PHE A 185 2.65 -15.59 8.87
N GLN A 186 3.44 -16.63 9.15
CA GLN A 186 3.48 -17.27 10.46
C GLN A 186 3.98 -16.29 11.53
N LEU A 187 5.04 -15.53 11.24
CA LEU A 187 5.63 -14.57 12.18
C LEU A 187 4.67 -13.46 12.61
N VAL A 188 3.80 -13.01 11.68
CA VAL A 188 2.84 -11.91 11.94
C VAL A 188 1.44 -12.39 12.33
N SER A 189 1.18 -13.70 12.32
CA SER A 189 -0.15 -14.27 12.51
C SER A 189 -0.84 -13.89 13.83
N ASP A 190 -0.08 -13.75 14.90
CA ASP A 190 -0.52 -13.40 16.26
C ASP A 190 -0.34 -11.90 16.59
N LYS A 191 0.15 -11.08 15.66
CA LYS A 191 0.46 -9.67 15.90
C LYS A 191 -0.77 -8.77 15.75
N LYS A 192 -0.84 -7.67 16.52
CA LYS A 192 -1.91 -6.66 16.49
C LYS A 192 -1.74 -5.65 15.35
N ILE A 193 -1.66 -6.15 14.11
CA ILE A 193 -1.39 -5.33 12.92
C ILE A 193 -2.62 -4.98 12.10
N ASN A 194 -3.79 -5.61 12.33
CA ASN A 194 -4.98 -5.26 11.55
C ASN A 194 -5.53 -3.91 12.02
N HIS A 195 -6.19 -3.20 11.11
CA HIS A 195 -6.85 -1.94 11.42
C HIS A 195 -7.84 -2.11 12.59
N GLY A 196 -7.73 -1.24 13.60
CA GLY A 196 -8.53 -1.31 14.82
C GLY A 196 -8.01 -2.25 15.91
N GLU A 197 -6.87 -2.93 15.71
CA GLU A 197 -6.21 -3.73 16.76
C GLU A 197 -5.14 -2.95 17.54
N THR A 198 -4.72 -1.78 17.05
CA THR A 198 -3.72 -0.92 17.70
C THR A 198 -4.39 0.14 18.59
N ALA A 199 -3.63 0.64 19.57
CA ALA A 199 -4.12 1.64 20.53
C ALA A 199 -4.32 3.02 19.90
N ASP A 200 -3.49 3.37 18.91
CA ASP A 200 -3.49 4.64 18.22
C ASP A 200 -3.01 4.49 16.77
N GLU A 201 -3.23 5.54 15.98
CA GLU A 201 -2.96 5.60 14.54
C GLU A 201 -1.46 5.68 14.21
N LEU A 202 -0.67 6.39 15.02
CA LEU A 202 0.78 6.49 14.80
C LEU A 202 1.46 5.13 14.98
N THR A 203 1.08 4.43 16.05
CA THR A 203 1.53 3.06 16.31
C THR A 203 1.14 2.13 15.16
N TYR A 204 -0.07 2.29 14.60
CA TYR A 204 -0.49 1.53 13.42
C TYR A 204 0.45 1.73 12.23
N TYR A 205 0.69 2.98 11.80
CA TYR A 205 1.56 3.26 10.65
C TYR A 205 3.00 2.75 10.85
N GLN A 206 3.54 2.86 12.07
CA GLN A 206 4.88 2.34 12.37
C GLN A 206 4.96 0.82 12.22
N GLN A 207 3.95 0.09 12.71
CA GLN A 207 3.91 -1.36 12.55
C GLN A 207 3.78 -1.77 11.09
N GLN A 208 2.98 -1.04 10.31
CA GLN A 208 2.85 -1.30 8.88
C GLN A 208 4.13 -1.12 8.11
N HIS A 209 4.92 -0.08 8.43
CA HIS A 209 6.21 0.14 7.80
C HIS A 209 7.14 -1.06 8.01
N VAL A 210 7.20 -1.60 9.24
CA VAL A 210 8.00 -2.79 9.57
C VAL A 210 7.54 -4.02 8.79
N VAL A 211 6.23 -4.22 8.66
CA VAL A 211 5.69 -5.36 7.89
C VAL A 211 5.93 -5.18 6.38
N GLN A 212 5.78 -3.96 5.86
CA GLN A 212 6.03 -3.64 4.45
C GLN A 212 7.50 -3.87 4.07
N GLU A 213 8.44 -3.49 4.94
CA GLU A 213 9.87 -3.78 4.80
C GLU A 213 10.10 -5.29 4.66
N GLY A 214 9.49 -6.09 5.56
CA GLY A 214 9.59 -7.55 5.51
C GLY A 214 8.97 -8.17 4.25
N VAL A 215 7.84 -7.64 3.76
CA VAL A 215 7.25 -8.09 2.50
C VAL A 215 8.22 -7.86 1.35
N TRP A 216 8.80 -6.66 1.21
CA TRP A 216 9.70 -6.34 0.09
C TRP A 216 11.01 -7.13 0.15
N GLU A 217 11.60 -7.32 1.32
CA GLU A 217 12.79 -8.18 1.45
C GLU A 217 12.52 -9.60 0.93
N VAL A 218 11.38 -10.17 1.29
CA VAL A 218 11.02 -11.53 0.87
C VAL A 218 10.65 -11.58 -0.61
N THR A 219 9.96 -10.56 -1.16
CA THR A 219 9.61 -10.56 -2.59
C THR A 219 10.82 -10.34 -3.51
N GLU A 220 11.84 -9.63 -3.06
CA GLU A 220 13.05 -9.38 -3.86
C GLU A 220 14.10 -10.48 -3.66
N THR A 221 14.38 -10.85 -2.42
CA THR A 221 15.52 -11.71 -2.09
C THR A 221 15.13 -13.16 -1.82
N GLY A 222 13.84 -13.42 -1.61
CA GLY A 222 13.32 -14.70 -1.15
C GLY A 222 13.60 -14.96 0.33
N LYS A 223 14.06 -13.96 1.09
CA LYS A 223 14.47 -14.10 2.49
C LYS A 223 14.09 -12.85 3.29
N LEU A 224 13.85 -13.06 4.58
CA LEU A 224 13.71 -11.98 5.55
C LEU A 224 15.10 -11.70 6.16
N LEU A 225 15.50 -10.44 6.24
CA LEU A 225 16.78 -10.05 6.81
C LEU A 225 16.74 -10.11 8.35
N PRO A 226 17.87 -10.38 9.02
CA PRO A 226 17.91 -10.50 10.48
C PRO A 226 17.42 -9.26 11.22
N GLU A 227 17.69 -8.06 10.70
CA GLU A 227 17.25 -6.81 11.32
C GLU A 227 15.72 -6.69 11.29
N THR A 228 15.12 -6.90 10.12
CA THR A 228 13.67 -6.84 9.93
C THR A 228 12.95 -7.93 10.69
N LEU A 229 13.53 -9.13 10.77
CA LEU A 229 13.05 -10.21 11.66
C LEU A 229 12.98 -9.75 13.12
N GLN A 230 14.02 -9.08 13.64
CA GLN A 230 14.01 -8.57 15.01
C GLN A 230 12.95 -7.48 15.22
N LYS A 231 12.72 -6.60 14.23
CA LYS A 231 11.65 -5.59 14.28
C LYS A 231 10.26 -6.26 14.31
N LEU A 232 10.02 -7.24 13.43
CA LEU A 232 8.77 -7.98 13.35
C LEU A 232 8.46 -8.77 14.64
N GLN A 233 9.47 -9.38 15.26
CA GLN A 233 9.33 -10.09 16.54
C GLN A 233 8.91 -9.19 17.70
N LYS A 234 9.23 -7.88 17.63
CA LYS A 234 8.88 -6.89 18.66
C LYS A 234 7.49 -6.29 18.48
N LEU A 235 6.78 -6.61 17.39
CA LEU A 235 5.42 -6.15 17.20
C LEU A 235 4.51 -6.66 18.33
N PRO A 236 3.50 -5.87 18.78
CA PRO A 236 2.60 -6.31 19.83
C PRO A 236 1.78 -7.55 19.42
N THR A 237 1.58 -8.49 20.34
CA THR A 237 0.76 -9.69 20.14
C THR A 237 -0.68 -9.49 20.61
N LYS A 238 -1.60 -10.30 20.07
CA LYS A 238 -3.03 -10.35 20.47
C LYS A 238 -3.19 -10.61 21.96
#